data_AF-A0A973J3Q0-F1
#
_entry.id   AF-A0A973J3Q0-F1
#
_cell.length_a   1.000
_cell.length_b   1.000
_cell.length_c   1.000
_cell.angle_alpha   90.00
_cell.angle_beta   90.00
_cell.angle_gamma   90.00
#
_symmetry.space_group_name_H-M   'P 1'
#
loop_
_entity.id
_entity.type
_entity.pdbx_description
1 polymer ?
#
loop_
_entity_poly.entity_id
_entity_poly.type
_entity_poly.pdbx_seq_one_letter_code
_entity_poly.pdbx_strand_id
1 'polypeptide(L)'
;MVEIGQVPLVFNLFAIAFQILPAMFFLSSRFRGLISKFYLRFLIGLGYFLILGAGETHANLTNVQWRLALLMFLIIIAPESKKIGWKVFDGVMLLLAGLSGPFVFFAFPLAGVYFYLKSFKKYVDRFVILLVTFSIQIYSFLFIVSDATRSTAPLGVSFSNFFKILAGDVFVRGILGVDYMRKVMGLEAWKNDFLPITFGILGIFMLGYVFWKAQLEIKLFIVFCFLILAAGMASPQVSLVKPQWEVMKGGSGGRYYFFRRWLGCFPWVGFF
;
A
#
# COMPACT_ATOMS: atom_id res chain seq x y z
N MET A 1 -25.45 -12.80 -22.16
CA MET A 1 -25.20 -13.02 -20.72
C MET A 1 -23.85 -13.72 -20.60
N VAL A 2 -23.12 -13.59 -19.49
CA VAL A 2 -21.89 -14.38 -19.25
C VAL A 2 -22.31 -15.71 -18.63
N GLU A 3 -21.81 -16.84 -19.14
CA GLU A 3 -22.07 -18.14 -18.53
C GLU A 3 -21.43 -18.23 -17.14
N ILE A 4 -22.10 -18.91 -16.20
CA ILE A 4 -21.64 -18.98 -14.80
C ILE A 4 -20.21 -19.55 -14.69
N GLY A 5 -19.84 -20.50 -15.55
CA GLY A 5 -18.48 -21.06 -15.62
C GLY A 5 -17.39 -20.06 -16.08
N GLN A 6 -17.76 -18.97 -16.75
CA GLN A 6 -16.82 -17.94 -17.23
C GLN A 6 -16.60 -16.81 -16.20
N VAL A 7 -17.45 -16.70 -15.17
CA VAL A 7 -17.35 -15.64 -14.14
C VAL A 7 -15.98 -15.59 -13.44
N PRO A 8 -15.33 -16.72 -13.05
CA PRO A 8 -13.99 -16.68 -12.47
C PRO A 8 -12.93 -16.13 -13.43
N LEU A 9 -13.03 -16.42 -14.73
CA LEU A 9 -12.13 -15.89 -15.75
C LEU A 9 -12.30 -14.37 -15.89
N VAL A 10 -13.54 -13.88 -15.95
CA VAL A 10 -13.82 -12.43 -16.03
C VAL A 10 -13.26 -11.68 -14.82
N PHE A 11 -13.48 -12.18 -13.60
CA PHE A 11 -12.93 -11.56 -12.39
C PHE A 11 -11.40 -11.60 -12.34
N ASN A 12 -10.76 -12.68 -12.82
CA ASN A 12 -9.30 -12.78 -12.92
C ASN A 12 -8.74 -11.77 -13.94
N LEU A 13 -9.37 -11.66 -15.13
CA LEU A 13 -8.97 -10.66 -16.15
C LEU A 13 -9.05 -9.22 -15.61
N PHE A 14 -10.11 -8.86 -14.88
CA PHE A 14 -10.18 -7.55 -14.20
C PHE A 14 -9.09 -7.40 -13.12
N ALA A 15 -8.85 -8.43 -12.31
CA ALA A 15 -7.81 -8.39 -11.28
C ALA A 15 -6.41 -8.22 -11.87
N ILE A 16 -6.10 -8.89 -12.99
CA ILE A 16 -4.86 -8.71 -13.76
C ILE A 16 -4.79 -7.29 -14.34
N ALA A 17 -5.86 -6.78 -14.94
CA ALA A 17 -5.91 -5.42 -15.49
C ALA A 17 -5.58 -4.35 -14.42
N PHE A 18 -6.21 -4.43 -13.25
CA PHE A 18 -5.88 -3.53 -12.13
C PHE A 18 -4.50 -3.81 -11.51
N GLN A 19 -4.00 -5.04 -11.58
CA GLN A 19 -2.63 -5.39 -11.16
C GLN A 19 -1.56 -4.83 -12.12
N ILE A 20 -1.82 -4.61 -13.41
CA ILE A 20 -0.82 -4.00 -14.31
C ILE A 20 -0.82 -2.47 -14.28
N LEU A 21 -1.94 -1.82 -13.87
CA LEU A 21 -2.10 -0.36 -13.95
C LEU A 21 -0.99 0.46 -13.28
N PRO A 22 -0.54 0.19 -12.03
CA PRO A 22 0.54 0.97 -11.42
C PRO A 22 1.88 0.86 -12.17
N ALA A 23 2.24 -0.32 -12.69
CA ALA A 23 3.43 -0.51 -13.51
C ALA A 23 3.35 0.28 -14.82
N MET A 24 2.20 0.24 -15.51
CA MET A 24 1.97 1.05 -16.71
C MET A 24 2.00 2.55 -16.38
N PHE A 25 1.50 2.98 -15.22
CA PHE A 25 1.56 4.37 -14.79
C PHE A 25 3.00 4.85 -14.56
N PHE A 26 3.86 4.04 -13.92
CA PHE A 26 5.30 4.33 -13.81
C PHE A 26 5.95 4.46 -15.20
N LEU A 27 5.67 3.55 -16.13
CA LEU A 27 6.25 3.59 -17.49
C LEU A 27 5.72 4.76 -18.35
N SER A 28 4.53 5.27 -18.05
CA SER A 28 3.84 6.29 -18.84
C SER A 28 4.56 7.64 -18.96
N SER A 29 4.07 8.50 -19.85
CA SER A 29 4.49 9.90 -19.93
C SER A 29 4.13 10.74 -18.70
N ARG A 30 3.19 10.29 -17.85
CA ARG A 30 2.74 11.03 -16.65
C ARG A 30 3.84 11.07 -15.60
N PHE A 31 4.48 9.93 -15.35
CA PHE A 31 5.53 9.82 -14.33
C PHE A 31 6.89 10.35 -14.80
N ARG A 32 7.07 10.67 -16.09
CA ARG A 32 8.29 11.29 -16.63
C ARG A 32 8.64 12.63 -15.96
N GLY A 33 7.63 13.36 -15.48
CA GLY A 33 7.84 14.64 -14.78
C GLY A 33 8.28 14.52 -13.31
N LEU A 34 8.27 13.30 -12.75
CA LEU A 34 8.87 12.99 -11.44
C LEU A 34 10.18 12.21 -11.62
N ILE A 35 10.21 11.27 -12.57
CA ILE A 35 11.38 10.45 -12.88
C ILE A 35 11.63 10.53 -14.39
N SER A 36 12.59 11.36 -14.80
CA SER A 36 12.92 11.54 -16.23
C SER A 36 13.41 10.23 -16.87
N LYS A 37 14.39 9.59 -16.22
CA LYS A 37 15.12 8.39 -16.66
C LYS A 37 14.19 7.17 -16.81
N PHE A 38 14.13 6.60 -18.01
CA PHE A 38 13.25 5.45 -18.29
C PHE A 38 13.64 4.18 -17.55
N TYR A 39 14.93 3.82 -17.52
CA TYR A 39 15.41 2.59 -16.88
C TYR A 39 15.03 2.51 -15.40
N LEU A 40 15.01 3.64 -14.69
CA LEU A 40 14.58 3.71 -13.31
C LEU A 40 13.06 3.52 -13.13
N ARG A 41 12.24 4.11 -14.01
CA ARG A 41 10.78 3.85 -14.04
C ARG A 41 10.46 2.40 -14.37
N PHE A 42 11.27 1.77 -15.23
CA PHE A 42 11.20 0.34 -15.52
C PHE A 42 11.59 -0.52 -14.31
N LEU A 43 12.69 -0.22 -13.62
CA LEU A 43 13.10 -0.95 -12.41
C LEU A 43 12.06 -0.86 -11.29
N ILE A 44 11.40 0.29 -11.10
CA ILE A 44 10.29 0.44 -10.15
C ILE A 44 9.07 -0.40 -10.59
N GLY A 45 8.69 -0.32 -11.87
CA GLY A 45 7.56 -1.09 -12.42
C GLY A 45 7.78 -2.60 -12.35
N LEU A 46 9.02 -3.06 -12.57
CA LEU A 46 9.44 -4.45 -12.42
C LEU A 46 9.43 -4.87 -10.94
N GLY A 47 10.01 -4.06 -10.06
CA GLY A 47 10.04 -4.31 -8.61
C GLY A 47 8.64 -4.44 -8.00
N TYR A 48 7.68 -3.64 -8.46
CA TYR A 48 6.27 -3.75 -8.09
C TYR A 48 5.64 -5.11 -8.45
N PHE A 49 6.06 -5.75 -9.54
CA PHE A 49 5.60 -7.10 -9.89
C PHE A 49 6.36 -8.19 -9.11
N LEU A 50 7.67 -8.02 -8.92
CA LEU A 50 8.54 -8.98 -8.24
C LEU A 50 8.49 -8.91 -6.71
N ILE A 51 7.62 -8.08 -6.13
CA ILE A 51 7.51 -7.88 -4.68
C ILE A 51 7.09 -9.18 -3.95
N LEU A 52 8.02 -9.77 -3.19
CA LEU A 52 7.87 -11.15 -2.74
C LEU A 52 6.80 -11.33 -1.65
N GLY A 53 6.28 -12.56 -1.59
CA GLY A 53 5.26 -12.97 -0.64
C GLY A 53 3.89 -12.34 -0.83
N ALA A 54 3.64 -11.61 -1.91
CA ALA A 54 2.36 -10.94 -2.20
C ALA A 54 1.25 -11.89 -2.72
N GLY A 55 1.42 -13.21 -2.57
CA GLY A 55 0.52 -14.26 -3.10
C GLY A 55 -0.98 -14.01 -2.94
N GLU A 56 -1.42 -13.62 -1.74
CA GLU A 56 -2.83 -13.30 -1.44
C GLU A 56 -3.44 -12.18 -2.32
N THR A 57 -2.61 -11.30 -2.88
CA THR A 57 -2.99 -10.07 -3.60
C THR A 57 -2.60 -10.05 -5.07
N HIS A 58 -2.18 -11.18 -5.65
CA HIS A 58 -2.08 -11.35 -7.11
C HIS A 58 -3.37 -11.96 -7.66
N ALA A 59 -3.79 -11.53 -8.86
CA ALA A 59 -4.93 -12.08 -9.61
C ALA A 59 -6.29 -12.14 -8.86
N ASN A 60 -6.40 -11.47 -7.71
CA ASN A 60 -7.54 -11.55 -6.81
C ASN A 60 -8.31 -10.22 -6.78
N LEU A 61 -9.52 -10.21 -7.33
CA LEU A 61 -10.38 -9.03 -7.46
C LEU A 61 -10.69 -8.37 -6.09
N THR A 62 -10.86 -9.16 -5.03
CA THR A 62 -11.12 -8.65 -3.66
C THR A 62 -9.94 -7.86 -3.07
N ASN A 63 -8.74 -8.01 -3.64
CA ASN A 63 -7.52 -7.32 -3.23
C ASN A 63 -7.06 -6.24 -4.25
N VAL A 64 -7.85 -5.95 -5.29
CA VAL A 64 -7.58 -4.84 -6.24
C VAL A 64 -7.49 -3.48 -5.55
N GLN A 65 -8.25 -3.29 -4.46
CA GLN A 65 -8.22 -2.09 -3.61
C GLN A 65 -6.80 -1.67 -3.20
N TRP A 66 -5.87 -2.60 -2.95
CA TRP A 66 -4.48 -2.28 -2.60
C TRP A 66 -3.65 -1.78 -3.80
N ARG A 67 -4.00 -2.18 -5.03
CA ARG A 67 -3.38 -1.70 -6.26
C ARG A 67 -3.95 -0.32 -6.65
N LEU A 68 -5.25 -0.13 -6.45
CA LEU A 68 -5.93 1.17 -6.58
C LEU A 68 -5.42 2.22 -5.59
N ALA A 69 -5.18 1.84 -4.33
CA ALA A 69 -4.56 2.72 -3.33
C ALA A 69 -3.18 3.25 -3.79
N LEU A 70 -2.40 2.43 -4.49
CA LEU A 70 -1.09 2.82 -5.01
C LEU A 70 -1.27 3.78 -6.18
N LEU A 71 -2.15 3.44 -7.13
CA LEU A 71 -2.45 4.27 -8.29
C LEU A 71 -3.00 5.65 -7.89
N MET A 72 -3.88 5.72 -6.88
CA MET A 72 -4.37 6.96 -6.28
C MET A 72 -3.22 7.83 -5.76
N PHE A 73 -2.30 7.27 -4.97
CA PHE A 73 -1.15 8.01 -4.48
C PHE A 73 -0.25 8.50 -5.63
N LEU A 74 0.02 7.65 -6.63
CA LEU A 74 0.80 8.03 -7.80
C LEU A 74 0.13 9.14 -8.64
N ILE A 75 -1.20 9.15 -8.75
CA ILE A 75 -1.96 10.22 -9.41
C ILE A 75 -1.93 11.52 -8.60
N ILE A 76 -1.97 11.46 -7.25
CA ILE A 76 -1.83 12.62 -6.38
C ILE A 76 -0.48 13.31 -6.62
N ILE A 77 0.63 12.57 -6.55
CA ILE A 77 1.98 13.17 -6.71
C ILE A 77 2.31 13.54 -8.17
N ALA A 78 1.74 12.86 -9.16
CA ALA A 78 2.04 13.14 -10.57
C ALA A 78 1.70 14.60 -10.94
N PRO A 79 2.45 15.26 -11.84
CA PRO A 79 2.14 16.61 -12.32
C PRO A 79 0.74 16.73 -12.93
N GLU A 80 0.26 17.95 -13.18
CA GLU A 80 -0.96 18.15 -13.98
C GLU A 80 -0.76 17.61 -15.42
N SER A 81 -1.83 17.12 -16.06
CA SER A 81 -1.82 16.81 -17.49
C SER A 81 -2.81 17.69 -18.25
N LYS A 82 -2.34 18.32 -19.34
CA LYS A 82 -3.18 19.12 -20.25
C LYS A 82 -4.03 18.27 -21.21
N LYS A 83 -3.83 16.94 -21.27
CA LYS A 83 -4.59 16.05 -22.19
C LYS A 83 -5.85 15.53 -21.50
N ILE A 84 -7.01 15.73 -22.13
CA ILE A 84 -8.31 15.35 -21.55
C ILE A 84 -8.41 13.87 -21.15
N GLY A 85 -7.89 12.94 -21.97
CA GLY A 85 -7.87 11.51 -21.65
C GLY A 85 -7.09 11.18 -20.37
N TRP A 86 -6.07 11.97 -20.01
CA TRP A 86 -5.37 11.83 -18.73
C TRP A 86 -6.15 12.44 -17.56
N LYS A 87 -6.94 13.50 -17.77
CA LYS A 87 -7.84 14.02 -16.72
C LYS A 87 -9.01 13.05 -16.45
N VAL A 88 -9.55 12.42 -17.49
CA VAL A 88 -10.55 11.33 -17.36
C VAL A 88 -9.95 10.13 -16.64
N PHE A 89 -8.76 9.67 -17.05
CA PHE A 89 -8.07 8.56 -16.35
C PHE A 89 -7.79 8.88 -14.88
N ASP A 90 -7.18 10.04 -14.59
CA ASP A 90 -6.91 10.50 -13.23
C ASP A 90 -8.22 10.48 -12.40
N GLY A 91 -9.30 11.09 -12.92
CA GLY A 91 -10.57 11.21 -12.22
C GLY A 91 -11.28 9.87 -11.95
N VAL A 92 -11.37 9.00 -12.96
CA VAL A 92 -12.01 7.67 -12.80
C VAL A 92 -11.20 6.80 -11.83
N MET A 93 -9.87 6.82 -11.91
CA MET A 93 -9.03 6.04 -10.99
C MET A 93 -9.06 6.58 -9.55
N LEU A 94 -9.14 7.90 -9.35
CA LEU A 94 -9.33 8.50 -8.02
C LEU A 94 -10.71 8.16 -7.43
N LEU A 95 -11.78 8.23 -8.24
CA LEU A 95 -13.12 7.82 -7.81
C LEU A 95 -13.16 6.34 -7.41
N LEU A 96 -12.66 5.44 -8.28
CA LEU A 96 -12.61 4.01 -7.99
C LEU A 96 -11.79 3.73 -6.73
N ALA A 97 -10.60 4.32 -6.59
CA ALA A 97 -9.75 4.08 -5.42
C ALA A 97 -10.32 4.67 -4.11
N GLY A 98 -10.92 5.86 -4.17
CA GLY A 98 -11.54 6.51 -3.01
C GLY A 98 -12.83 5.82 -2.55
N LEU A 99 -13.57 5.18 -3.44
CA LEU A 99 -14.77 4.39 -3.10
C LEU A 99 -14.44 2.92 -2.75
N SER A 100 -13.37 2.34 -3.29
CA SER A 100 -13.00 0.93 -3.05
C SER A 100 -12.43 0.63 -1.65
N GLY A 101 -12.14 1.65 -0.83
CA GLY A 101 -11.69 1.39 0.55
C GLY A 101 -11.17 2.62 1.31
N PRO A 102 -10.83 2.44 2.61
CA PRO A 102 -10.50 3.52 3.55
C PRO A 102 -9.14 4.20 3.29
N PHE A 103 -8.55 4.05 2.11
CA PHE A 103 -7.27 4.67 1.75
C PHE A 103 -7.39 6.18 1.62
N VAL A 104 -8.58 6.69 1.27
CA VAL A 104 -8.82 8.14 1.13
C VAL A 104 -8.65 8.89 2.46
N PHE A 105 -8.90 8.26 3.61
CA PHE A 105 -8.65 8.85 4.94
C PHE A 105 -7.20 9.27 5.13
N PHE A 106 -6.26 8.56 4.51
CA PHE A 106 -4.82 8.86 4.56
C PHE A 106 -4.36 9.64 3.32
N ALA A 107 -4.98 9.40 2.16
CA ALA A 107 -4.58 10.05 0.91
C ALA A 107 -5.04 11.52 0.83
N PHE A 108 -6.24 11.84 1.32
CA PHE A 108 -6.79 13.21 1.30
C PHE A 108 -5.94 14.23 2.07
N PRO A 109 -5.57 14.03 3.36
CA PRO A 109 -4.72 15.01 4.06
C PRO A 109 -3.33 15.15 3.43
N LEU A 110 -2.72 14.06 2.96
CA LEU A 110 -1.43 14.10 2.27
C LEU A 110 -1.51 14.81 0.91
N ALA A 111 -2.61 14.64 0.18
CA ALA A 111 -2.91 15.40 -1.04
C ALA A 111 -3.10 16.89 -0.75
N GLY A 112 -3.81 17.25 0.33
CA GLY A 112 -3.95 18.63 0.78
C GLY A 112 -2.60 19.31 1.02
N VAL A 113 -1.71 18.66 1.79
CA VAL A 113 -0.33 19.11 2.01
C VAL A 113 0.45 19.25 0.69
N TYR A 114 0.37 18.25 -0.19
CA TYR A 114 1.08 18.26 -1.46
C TYR A 114 0.60 19.39 -2.39
N PHE A 115 -0.71 19.55 -2.56
CA PHE A 115 -1.30 20.55 -3.44
C PHE A 115 -1.04 21.97 -2.92
N TYR A 116 -1.11 22.18 -1.60
CA TYR A 116 -0.74 23.45 -0.96
C TYR A 116 0.72 23.81 -1.24
N LEU A 117 1.66 22.89 -1.01
CA LEU A 117 3.10 23.12 -1.20
C LEU A 117 3.55 23.23 -2.67
N LYS A 118 2.78 22.73 -3.64
CA LYS A 118 3.13 22.79 -5.07
C LYS A 118 2.41 23.91 -5.83
N SER A 119 1.06 23.90 -5.84
CA SER A 119 0.18 24.95 -6.40
C SER A 119 -1.26 24.42 -6.40
N PHE A 120 -2.09 24.80 -5.43
CA PHE A 120 -3.43 24.24 -5.26
C PHE A 120 -4.32 24.35 -6.51
N LYS A 121 -4.24 25.49 -7.21
CA LYS A 121 -5.02 25.76 -8.44
C LYS A 121 -4.82 24.73 -9.56
N LYS A 122 -3.68 24.02 -9.61
CA LYS A 122 -3.37 23.00 -10.64
C LYS A 122 -3.94 21.60 -10.32
N TYR A 123 -4.50 21.42 -9.12
CA TYR A 123 -4.94 20.12 -8.61
C TYR A 123 -6.35 20.17 -8.00
N VAL A 124 -7.11 21.25 -8.24
CA VAL A 124 -8.49 21.43 -7.75
C VAL A 124 -9.40 20.28 -8.20
N ASP A 125 -9.24 19.80 -9.44
CA ASP A 125 -9.99 18.66 -9.98
C ASP A 125 -9.78 17.38 -9.13
N ARG A 126 -8.53 17.03 -8.84
CA ARG A 126 -8.18 15.90 -7.97
C ARG A 126 -8.61 16.13 -6.52
N PHE A 127 -8.47 17.35 -6.01
CA PHE A 127 -8.84 17.69 -4.63
C PHE A 127 -10.34 17.55 -4.39
N VAL A 128 -11.18 18.02 -5.32
CA VAL A 128 -12.65 17.87 -5.22
C VAL A 128 -13.05 16.39 -5.27
N ILE A 129 -12.44 15.58 -6.15
CA ILE A 129 -12.73 14.13 -6.22
C ILE A 129 -12.32 13.42 -4.92
N LEU A 130 -11.16 13.76 -4.36
CA LEU A 130 -10.70 13.22 -3.07
C LEU A 130 -11.56 13.69 -1.90
N LEU A 131 -12.02 14.95 -1.90
CA LEU A 131 -12.94 15.49 -0.89
C LEU A 131 -14.29 14.77 -0.93
N VAL A 132 -14.90 14.62 -2.12
CA VAL A 132 -16.18 13.91 -2.29
C VAL A 132 -16.08 12.46 -1.82
N THR A 133 -15.04 11.74 -2.24
CA THR A 133 -14.83 10.35 -1.80
C THR A 133 -14.47 10.24 -0.32
N PHE A 134 -13.74 11.19 0.25
CA PHE A 134 -13.48 11.29 1.70
C PHE A 134 -14.75 11.53 2.51
N SER A 135 -15.63 12.44 2.07
CA SER A 135 -16.94 12.66 2.71
C SER A 135 -17.84 11.43 2.65
N ILE A 136 -17.88 10.71 1.51
CA ILE A 136 -18.63 9.46 1.37
C ILE A 136 -18.07 8.37 2.31
N GLN A 137 -16.75 8.22 2.40
CA GLN A 137 -16.13 7.24 3.31
C GLN A 137 -16.30 7.61 4.78
N ILE A 138 -16.25 8.90 5.15
CA ILE A 138 -16.62 9.39 6.50
C ILE A 138 -18.06 8.98 6.81
N TYR A 139 -19.00 9.28 5.91
CA TYR A 139 -20.42 8.99 6.12
C TYR A 139 -20.65 7.48 6.27
N SER A 140 -20.07 6.65 5.38
CA SER A 140 -20.16 5.19 5.49
C SER A 140 -19.52 4.66 6.78
N PHE A 141 -18.41 5.24 7.23
CA PHE A 141 -17.72 4.81 8.45
C PHE A 141 -18.53 5.15 9.72
N LEU A 142 -19.13 6.34 9.78
CA LEU A 142 -19.87 6.83 10.95
C LEU A 142 -21.31 6.30 11.05
N PHE A 143 -21.98 6.04 9.92
CA PHE A 143 -23.43 5.77 9.88
C PHE A 143 -23.85 4.42 9.26
N ILE A 144 -22.89 3.60 8.78
CA ILE A 144 -23.19 2.31 8.13
C ILE A 144 -22.32 1.17 8.69
N VAL A 145 -21.03 1.43 8.93
CA VAL A 145 -20.03 0.40 9.31
C VAL A 145 -19.95 0.18 10.83
N SER A 146 -20.64 1.00 11.64
CA SER A 146 -20.73 0.87 13.11
C SER A 146 -21.25 -0.49 13.56
N ASP A 147 -22.23 -1.03 12.83
CA ASP A 147 -23.04 -2.18 13.23
C ASP A 147 -22.51 -3.50 12.64
N ALA A 148 -21.39 -3.44 11.90
CA ALA A 148 -20.76 -4.61 11.31
C ALA A 148 -20.09 -5.48 12.38
N THR A 149 -20.42 -6.76 12.41
CA THR A 149 -19.88 -7.77 13.36
C THR A 149 -18.39 -8.08 13.09
N ARG A 150 -17.52 -7.19 13.57
CA ARG A 150 -16.06 -7.35 13.56
C ARG A 150 -15.62 -8.27 14.70
N SER A 151 -14.49 -8.94 14.52
CA SER A 151 -13.90 -9.78 15.57
C SER A 151 -13.54 -8.96 16.81
N THR A 152 -14.10 -9.35 17.95
CA THR A 152 -13.77 -8.83 19.29
C THR A 152 -12.51 -9.45 19.91
N ALA A 153 -11.89 -10.44 19.24
CA ALA A 153 -10.66 -11.08 19.72
C ALA A 153 -9.53 -10.05 19.94
N PRO A 154 -8.77 -10.14 21.06
CA PRO A 154 -7.85 -9.09 21.51
C PRO A 154 -6.70 -8.85 20.52
N LEU A 155 -6.12 -7.65 20.54
CA LEU A 155 -5.04 -7.31 19.62
C LEU A 155 -3.76 -8.12 19.85
N GLY A 156 -3.41 -8.45 21.11
CA GLY A 156 -2.14 -9.12 21.43
C GLY A 156 -0.90 -8.22 21.28
N VAL A 157 -1.07 -6.92 21.58
CA VAL A 157 0.00 -5.91 21.47
C VAL A 157 1.17 -6.26 22.39
N SER A 158 2.36 -6.37 21.83
CA SER A 158 3.62 -6.47 22.58
C SER A 158 4.79 -5.96 21.75
N PHE A 159 5.89 -5.58 22.42
CA PHE A 159 7.12 -5.13 21.77
C PHE A 159 7.73 -6.23 20.87
N SER A 160 7.77 -7.47 21.38
CA SER A 160 8.17 -8.67 20.63
C SER A 160 7.36 -8.84 19.34
N ASN A 161 6.04 -8.75 19.44
CA ASN A 161 5.13 -8.93 18.31
C ASN A 161 5.26 -7.78 17.30
N PHE A 162 5.42 -6.53 17.75
CA PHE A 162 5.69 -5.39 16.87
C PHE A 162 6.94 -5.63 16.02
N PHE A 163 8.07 -5.98 16.64
CA PHE A 163 9.32 -6.23 15.91
C PHE A 163 9.26 -7.48 15.03
N LYS A 164 8.60 -8.57 15.45
CA LYS A 164 8.38 -9.76 14.61
C LYS A 164 7.50 -9.47 13.39
N ILE A 165 6.45 -8.67 13.54
CA ILE A 165 5.61 -8.21 12.42
C ILE A 165 6.39 -7.29 11.49
N LEU A 166 7.11 -6.31 12.04
CA LEU A 166 7.84 -5.31 11.27
C LEU A 166 9.01 -5.94 10.51
N ALA A 167 9.96 -6.57 11.21
CA ALA A 167 11.07 -7.26 10.57
C ALA A 167 10.58 -8.38 9.65
N GLY A 168 9.59 -9.16 10.07
CA GLY A 168 9.10 -10.31 9.33
C GLY A 168 8.39 -9.93 8.05
N ASP A 169 7.27 -9.23 8.16
CA ASP A 169 6.34 -9.06 7.05
C ASP A 169 6.62 -7.82 6.17
N VAL A 170 7.38 -6.85 6.67
CA VAL A 170 7.76 -5.62 5.92
C VAL A 170 9.15 -5.76 5.29
N PHE A 171 10.14 -6.26 6.03
CA PHE A 171 11.53 -6.35 5.57
C PHE A 171 11.88 -7.76 5.03
N VAL A 172 11.98 -8.77 5.90
CA VAL A 172 12.51 -10.11 5.58
C VAL A 172 11.68 -10.81 4.49
N ARG A 173 10.35 -10.91 4.65
CA ARG A 173 9.46 -11.56 3.67
C ARG A 173 9.34 -10.81 2.35
N GLY A 174 9.62 -9.49 2.36
CA GLY A 174 9.71 -8.69 1.13
C GLY A 174 10.97 -9.00 0.34
N ILE A 175 12.12 -9.06 1.01
CA ILE A 175 13.44 -9.24 0.38
C ILE A 175 13.73 -10.71 0.05
N LEU A 176 13.33 -11.65 0.91
CA LEU A 176 13.65 -13.08 0.79
C LEU A 176 12.44 -13.98 0.44
N GLY A 177 11.21 -13.45 0.46
CA GLY A 177 10.00 -14.22 0.19
C GLY A 177 9.55 -15.16 1.33
N VAL A 178 8.54 -15.98 1.05
CA VAL A 178 7.80 -16.73 2.09
C VAL A 178 8.60 -17.91 2.65
N ASP A 179 9.28 -18.67 1.79
CA ASP A 179 9.92 -19.92 2.21
C ASP A 179 11.23 -19.70 2.95
N TYR A 180 11.98 -18.64 2.60
CA TYR A 180 13.10 -18.17 3.41
C TYR A 180 12.63 -17.51 4.71
N MET A 181 11.53 -16.75 4.71
CA MET A 181 10.92 -16.25 5.95
C MET A 181 10.55 -17.41 6.90
N ARG A 182 10.00 -18.52 6.39
CA ARG A 182 9.73 -19.72 7.21
C ARG A 182 11.01 -20.33 7.82
N LYS A 183 12.12 -20.36 7.07
CA LYS A 183 13.43 -20.81 7.57
C LYS A 183 13.98 -19.86 8.64
N VAL A 184 13.93 -18.54 8.40
CA VAL A 184 14.38 -17.50 9.35
C VAL A 184 13.59 -17.55 10.65
N MET A 185 12.26 -17.75 10.59
CA MET A 185 11.42 -17.94 11.79
C MET A 185 11.79 -19.17 12.64
N GLY A 186 12.45 -20.17 12.05
CA GLY A 186 12.91 -21.37 12.74
C GLY A 186 14.14 -21.14 13.62
N LEU A 187 14.93 -20.09 13.35
CA LEU A 187 16.18 -19.79 14.06
C LEU A 187 15.94 -19.40 15.51
N GLU A 188 16.83 -19.82 16.42
CA GLU A 188 16.76 -19.46 17.84
C GLU A 188 16.90 -17.95 18.05
N ALA A 189 17.77 -17.30 17.30
CA ALA A 189 17.90 -15.84 17.29
C ALA A 189 16.65 -15.10 16.74
N TRP A 190 15.70 -15.80 16.10
CA TRP A 190 14.38 -15.23 15.79
C TRP A 190 13.36 -15.45 16.90
N LYS A 191 13.40 -16.63 17.54
CA LYS A 191 12.55 -16.98 18.68
C LYS A 191 12.83 -16.07 19.88
N ASN A 192 14.12 -15.80 20.14
CA ASN A 192 14.65 -14.98 21.24
C ASN A 192 14.73 -13.47 20.88
N ASP A 193 13.87 -13.00 19.97
CA ASP A 193 13.67 -11.60 19.54
C ASP A 193 14.85 -10.84 18.92
N PHE A 194 16.07 -11.33 19.04
CA PHE A 194 17.29 -10.66 18.56
C PHE A 194 17.22 -10.26 17.08
N LEU A 195 17.01 -11.20 16.16
CA LEU A 195 16.89 -10.90 14.73
C LEU A 195 15.70 -9.97 14.39
N PRO A 196 14.48 -10.20 14.91
CA PRO A 196 13.37 -9.24 14.78
C PRO A 196 13.72 -7.81 15.21
N ILE A 197 14.35 -7.65 16.38
CA ILE A 197 14.70 -6.34 16.93
C ILE A 197 15.80 -5.70 16.08
N THR A 198 16.90 -6.41 15.79
CA THR A 198 18.00 -5.90 14.97
C THR A 198 17.54 -5.50 13.57
N PHE A 199 16.80 -6.36 12.85
CA PHE A 199 16.33 -6.03 11.49
C PHE A 199 15.26 -4.94 11.49
N GLY A 200 14.36 -4.90 12.48
CA GLY A 200 13.38 -3.82 12.58
C GLY A 200 14.03 -2.46 12.91
N ILE A 201 15.02 -2.43 13.82
CA ILE A 201 15.78 -1.22 14.15
C ILE A 201 16.58 -0.73 12.94
N LEU A 202 17.32 -1.63 12.25
CA LEU A 202 18.06 -1.27 11.03
C LEU A 202 17.11 -0.77 9.94
N GLY A 203 15.96 -1.41 9.75
CA GLY A 203 14.92 -0.97 8.81
C GLY A 203 14.32 0.40 9.15
N ILE A 204 14.12 0.71 10.44
CA ILE A 204 13.67 2.04 10.90
C ILE A 204 14.76 3.10 10.67
N PHE A 205 16.02 2.82 11.04
CA PHE A 205 17.13 3.76 10.79
C PHE A 205 17.34 4.02 9.31
N MET A 206 17.21 2.99 8.47
CA MET A 206 17.15 3.14 7.02
C MET A 206 16.01 4.09 6.65
N LEU A 207 14.74 3.76 6.96
CA LEU A 207 13.60 4.60 6.58
C LEU A 207 13.68 6.05 7.10
N GLY A 208 14.29 6.29 8.27
CA GLY A 208 14.59 7.64 8.76
C GLY A 208 15.62 8.40 7.91
N TYR A 209 16.72 7.74 7.50
CA TYR A 209 17.72 8.32 6.61
C TYR A 209 17.16 8.63 5.20
N VAL A 210 16.34 7.73 4.65
CA VAL A 210 15.64 7.93 3.35
C VAL A 210 14.69 9.14 3.59
N PHE A 211 13.91 9.16 4.68
CA PHE A 211 12.93 10.22 4.93
C PHE A 211 13.58 11.59 5.10
N TRP A 212 14.77 11.69 5.70
CA TRP A 212 15.49 12.97 5.81
C TRP A 212 15.88 13.52 4.44
N LYS A 213 16.57 12.71 3.63
CA LYS A 213 17.23 13.12 2.38
C LYS A 213 16.31 13.17 1.15
N ALA A 214 15.10 12.63 1.20
CA ALA A 214 14.18 12.52 0.07
C ALA A 214 13.45 13.81 -0.35
N GLN A 215 12.97 13.84 -1.61
CA GLN A 215 11.97 14.80 -2.08
C GLN A 215 10.61 14.60 -1.37
N LEU A 216 9.74 15.62 -1.44
CA LEU A 216 8.44 15.66 -0.74
C LEU A 216 7.54 14.48 -1.13
N GLU A 217 7.57 14.09 -2.40
CA GLU A 217 6.79 13.03 -3.01
C GLU A 217 7.08 11.66 -2.37
N ILE A 218 8.34 11.37 -2.07
CA ILE A 218 8.77 10.15 -1.38
C ILE A 218 8.52 10.27 0.14
N LYS A 219 8.71 11.44 0.74
CA LYS A 219 8.34 11.70 2.15
C LYS A 219 6.87 11.39 2.39
N LEU A 220 5.98 11.89 1.54
CA LEU A 220 4.54 11.63 1.60
C LEU A 220 4.21 10.15 1.29
N PHE A 221 4.95 9.48 0.41
CA PHE A 221 4.77 8.04 0.14
C PHE A 221 5.08 7.19 1.37
N ILE A 222 6.18 7.50 2.06
CA ILE A 222 6.59 6.83 3.30
C ILE A 222 5.54 7.03 4.38
N VAL A 223 5.06 8.26 4.58
CA VAL A 223 3.97 8.55 5.53
C VAL A 223 2.69 7.81 5.15
N PHE A 224 2.31 7.75 3.88
CA PHE A 224 1.15 6.98 3.41
C PHE A 224 1.30 5.48 3.72
N CYS A 225 2.47 4.89 3.46
CA CYS A 225 2.77 3.50 3.81
C CYS A 225 2.68 3.24 5.31
N PHE A 226 3.22 4.13 6.15
CA PHE A 226 3.17 4.03 7.61
C PHE A 226 1.75 4.23 8.17
N LEU A 227 0.94 5.14 7.63
CA LEU A 227 -0.45 5.33 8.05
C LEU A 227 -1.30 4.08 7.76
N ILE A 228 -1.14 3.48 6.58
CA ILE A 228 -1.85 2.23 6.24
C ILE A 228 -1.31 1.04 7.06
N LEU A 229 -0.03 1.05 7.47
CA LEU A 229 0.52 0.08 8.43
C LEU A 229 -0.11 0.23 9.81
N ALA A 230 -0.10 1.44 10.37
CA ALA A 230 -0.70 1.74 11.68
C ALA A 230 -2.17 1.34 11.71
N ALA A 231 -2.96 1.73 10.70
CA ALA A 231 -4.37 1.34 10.57
C ALA A 231 -4.55 -0.19 10.46
N GLY A 232 -3.70 -0.86 9.68
CA GLY A 232 -3.69 -2.32 9.53
C GLY A 232 -3.28 -3.09 10.80
N MET A 233 -2.51 -2.47 11.69
CA MET A 233 -2.11 -3.04 12.99
C MET A 233 -3.06 -2.65 14.14
N ALA A 234 -3.78 -1.54 14.02
CA ALA A 234 -4.76 -1.06 15.00
C ALA A 234 -6.12 -1.78 14.90
N SER A 235 -6.58 -2.13 13.69
CA SER A 235 -7.80 -2.96 13.50
C SER A 235 -7.62 -4.08 12.45
N PRO A 236 -6.64 -4.98 12.64
CA PRO A 236 -6.51 -6.18 11.83
C PRO A 236 -7.73 -7.10 12.00
N GLN A 237 -8.12 -7.78 10.91
CA GLN A 237 -9.10 -8.86 10.92
C GLN A 237 -8.45 -10.06 10.24
N VAL A 238 -7.77 -10.89 11.06
CA VAL A 238 -6.96 -12.04 10.65
C VAL A 238 -7.41 -13.33 11.35
N SER A 239 -7.96 -13.22 12.57
CA SER A 239 -8.69 -14.31 13.24
C SER A 239 -10.00 -13.80 13.83
N LEU A 240 -10.97 -14.69 14.05
CA LEU A 240 -12.18 -14.41 14.82
C LEU A 240 -12.01 -14.74 16.33
N VAL A 241 -10.96 -15.49 16.70
CA VAL A 241 -10.84 -16.10 18.03
C VAL A 241 -9.45 -15.91 18.66
N LYS A 242 -8.37 -15.96 17.87
CA LYS A 242 -6.99 -15.82 18.37
C LYS A 242 -6.55 -14.36 18.42
N PRO A 243 -5.62 -13.97 19.31
CA PRO A 243 -5.13 -12.60 19.36
C PRO A 243 -4.49 -12.18 18.03
N GLN A 244 -4.84 -11.01 17.51
CA GLN A 244 -4.57 -10.67 16.11
C GLN A 244 -3.06 -10.63 15.79
N TRP A 245 -2.25 -9.96 16.61
CA TRP A 245 -0.80 -9.83 16.42
C TRP A 245 -0.06 -11.17 16.61
N GLU A 246 -0.59 -12.06 17.46
CA GLU A 246 -0.07 -13.44 17.62
C GLU A 246 -0.21 -14.27 16.34
N VAL A 247 -1.24 -14.01 15.53
CA VAL A 247 -1.47 -14.68 14.24
C VAL A 247 -0.71 -13.97 13.11
N MET A 248 -0.64 -12.63 13.14
CA MET A 248 0.08 -11.82 12.16
C MET A 248 1.59 -12.09 12.16
N LYS A 249 2.23 -12.22 13.34
CA LYS A 249 3.68 -12.48 13.44
C LYS A 249 4.14 -13.81 12.81
N GLY A 250 3.20 -14.73 12.54
CA GLY A 250 3.44 -15.98 11.80
C GLY A 250 3.36 -15.85 10.28
N GLY A 251 3.18 -14.65 9.73
CA GLY A 251 3.03 -14.41 8.29
C GLY A 251 1.59 -14.36 7.78
N SER A 252 0.60 -14.22 8.66
CA SER A 252 -0.83 -14.27 8.30
C SER A 252 -1.39 -12.92 7.89
N GLY A 253 -2.26 -12.89 6.87
CA GLY A 253 -2.90 -11.66 6.41
C GLY A 253 -1.98 -10.77 5.56
N GLY A 254 -1.21 -11.38 4.66
CA GLY A 254 -0.31 -10.73 3.70
C GLY A 254 -0.94 -9.57 2.92
N ARG A 255 -2.26 -9.55 2.73
CA ARG A 255 -3.03 -8.39 2.24
C ARG A 255 -2.71 -7.08 3.00
N TYR A 256 -2.55 -7.15 4.32
CA TYR A 256 -2.18 -6.02 5.18
C TYR A 256 -0.68 -5.67 5.13
N TYR A 257 0.10 -6.27 4.22
CA TYR A 257 1.54 -6.01 4.09
C TYR A 257 1.99 -5.72 2.65
N PHE A 258 1.14 -5.97 1.64
CA PHE A 258 1.44 -5.67 0.24
C PHE A 258 2.02 -4.27 0.03
N PHE A 259 1.34 -3.25 0.55
CA PHE A 259 1.76 -1.85 0.43
C PHE A 259 3.02 -1.54 1.25
N ARG A 260 3.29 -2.31 2.31
CA ARG A 260 4.36 -2.04 3.27
C ARG A 260 5.67 -2.65 2.86
N ARG A 261 5.69 -3.83 2.23
CA ARG A 261 6.91 -4.46 1.71
C ARG A 261 7.67 -3.57 0.74
N TRP A 262 7.01 -2.60 0.10
CA TRP A 262 7.67 -1.53 -0.65
C TRP A 262 8.75 -0.79 0.17
N LEU A 263 8.50 -0.51 1.46
CA LEU A 263 9.45 0.15 2.37
C LEU A 263 10.72 -0.67 2.63
N GLY A 264 10.64 -2.00 2.54
CA GLY A 264 11.77 -2.92 2.76
C GLY A 264 12.46 -3.37 1.47
N CYS A 265 11.69 -3.72 0.44
CA CYS A 265 12.20 -4.18 -0.87
C CYS A 265 12.83 -3.04 -1.67
N PHE A 266 12.28 -1.83 -1.52
CA PHE A 266 12.74 -0.64 -2.20
C PHE A 266 13.20 0.36 -1.14
N PRO A 267 14.51 0.38 -0.85
CA PRO A 267 15.23 1.53 -0.29
C PRO A 267 15.16 2.75 -1.22
N TRP A 268 13.93 3.16 -1.58
CA TRP A 268 13.48 4.28 -2.41
C TRP A 268 14.27 4.56 -3.72
N VAL A 269 15.04 3.57 -4.19
CA VAL A 269 15.70 3.42 -5.50
C VAL A 269 16.42 4.70 -5.97
N GLY A 270 17.12 5.37 -5.05
CA GLY A 270 18.00 6.50 -5.36
C GLY A 270 17.39 7.90 -5.19
N PHE A 271 16.33 8.06 -4.40
CA PHE A 271 15.72 9.33 -3.97
C PHE A 271 14.95 10.15 -5.02
N PHE A 272 15.27 9.96 -6.31
CA PHE A 272 14.64 10.56 -7.49
C PHE A 272 14.68 12.08 -7.64
#